data_AF-A0A7Z7LM71-F1
#
_entry.id   AF-A0A7Z7LM71-F1
#
_cell.length_a   1.000
_cell.length_b   1.000
_cell.length_c   1.000
_cell.angle_alpha   90.00
_cell.angle_beta   90.00
_cell.angle_gamma   90.00
#
_symmetry.space_group_name_H-M   'P 1'
#
loop_
_entity.id
_entity.type
_entity.pdbx_description
1 polymer ?
#
loop_
_entity_poly.entity_id
_entity_poly.type
_entity_poly.pdbx_seq_one_letter_code
_entity_poly.pdbx_strand_id
1 'polypeptide(L)'
;MSNPSLRVLIAENQYLIAMEVEQILVDALDCTVAIVPLVRLKDQLREGKFDLVLLDKAPTEALNRDRARQVTQSGAALIFLSSYDDALVEAPGSEAFPSVTKPIQAEELMRAVLAATARMST
;
A
#
# COMPACT_ATOMS: atom_id res chain seq x y z
N MET A 1 5.35 3.00 26.92
CA MET A 1 5.51 1.80 26.08
C MET A 1 5.68 2.32 24.66
N SER A 2 6.89 2.27 24.11
CA SER A 2 7.13 2.73 22.74
C SER A 2 6.39 1.76 21.81
N ASN A 3 5.38 2.25 21.10
CA ASN A 3 4.82 1.47 20.00
C ASN A 3 5.96 1.20 19.01
N PRO A 4 6.11 -0.02 18.49
CA PRO A 4 7.10 -0.28 17.46
C PRO A 4 6.84 0.64 16.27
N SER A 5 7.90 1.23 15.72
CA SER A 5 7.85 2.07 14.51
C SER A 5 7.19 1.27 13.37
N LEU A 6 6.24 1.89 12.67
CA LEU A 6 5.45 1.24 11.62
C LEU A 6 6.36 0.82 10.46
N ARG A 7 6.34 -0.44 10.04
CA ARG A 7 7.17 -0.91 8.91
C ARG A 7 6.36 -0.95 7.63
N VAL A 8 6.75 -0.13 6.67
CA VAL A 8 6.03 0.08 5.42
C VAL A 8 6.84 -0.45 4.25
N LEU A 9 6.20 -1.24 3.38
CA LEU A 9 6.74 -1.61 2.08
C LEU A 9 6.01 -0.83 0.98
N ILE A 10 6.74 -0.17 0.10
CA ILE A 10 6.21 0.46 -1.10
C ILE A 10 6.67 -0.35 -2.31
N ALA A 11 5.73 -1.00 -2.99
CA ALA A 11 5.98 -1.80 -4.19
C ALA A 11 5.45 -1.05 -5.42
N GLU A 12 6.32 -0.27 -6.06
CA GLU A 12 5.98 0.67 -7.12
C GLU A 12 7.10 0.67 -8.18
N ASN A 13 6.71 0.68 -9.46
CA ASN A 13 7.66 0.71 -10.56
C ASN A 13 8.11 2.14 -10.90
N GLN A 14 7.27 3.13 -10.58
CA GLN A 14 7.57 4.55 -10.76
C GLN A 14 8.26 5.10 -9.51
N TYR A 15 9.60 5.05 -9.49
CA TYR A 15 10.39 5.40 -8.31
C TYR A 15 10.10 6.80 -7.72
N LEU A 16 9.79 7.79 -8.56
CA LEU A 16 9.43 9.15 -8.09
C LEU A 16 8.14 9.15 -7.26
N ILE A 17 7.15 8.33 -7.62
CA ILE A 17 5.92 8.18 -6.85
C ILE A 17 6.24 7.49 -5.52
N ALA A 18 7.08 6.45 -5.55
CA ALA A 18 7.48 5.76 -4.33
C ALA A 18 8.20 6.70 -3.34
N MET A 19 9.09 7.56 -3.84
CA MET A 19 9.78 8.58 -3.04
C MET A 19 8.81 9.63 -2.47
N GLU A 20 7.82 10.07 -3.27
CA GLU A 20 6.80 11.02 -2.80
C GLU A 20 5.98 10.43 -1.65
N VAL A 21 5.54 9.18 -1.79
CA VAL A 21 4.84 8.44 -0.73
C VAL A 21 5.73 8.28 0.51
N GLU A 22 6.98 7.84 0.34
CA GLU A 22 7.94 7.69 1.43
C GLU A 22 8.12 9.01 2.20
N GLN A 23 8.36 10.12 1.48
CA GLN A 23 8.56 11.43 2.09
C GLN A 23 7.36 11.83 2.96
N ILE A 24 6.15 11.71 2.42
CA ILE A 24 4.92 12.03 3.17
C ILE A 24 4.79 11.17 4.43
N LEU A 25 5.07 9.87 4.33
CA LEU A 25 4.94 8.96 5.47
C LEU A 25 5.98 9.27 6.56
N VAL A 26 7.24 9.47 6.18
CA VAL A 26 8.33 9.75 7.12
C VAL A 26 8.15 11.12 7.79
N ASP A 27 7.61 12.11 7.08
CA ASP A 27 7.32 13.43 7.65
C ASP A 27 6.16 13.40 8.65
N ALA A 28 5.20 12.48 8.48
CA ALA A 28 3.97 12.44 9.27
C ALA A 28 3.95 11.35 10.36
N LEU A 29 4.76 10.30 10.25
CA LEU A 29 4.71 9.11 11.10
C LEU A 29 6.10 8.65 11.56
N ASP A 30 6.15 8.05 12.75
CA ASP A 30 7.28 7.21 13.15
C ASP A 30 7.19 5.87 12.41
N CYS A 31 7.84 5.80 11.25
CA CYS A 31 7.85 4.63 10.39
C CYS A 31 9.22 4.37 9.74
N THR A 32 9.44 3.13 9.35
CA THR A 32 10.54 2.73 8.46
C THR A 32 9.97 2.28 7.13
N VAL A 33 10.48 2.84 6.04
CA VAL A 33 10.00 2.57 4.68
C VAL A 33 11.04 1.76 3.90
N ALA A 34 10.58 0.77 3.15
CA ALA A 34 11.36 0.08 2.13
C ALA A 34 10.67 0.25 0.77
N ILE A 35 11.42 0.70 -0.24
CA ILE A 35 10.92 0.83 -1.62
C ILE A 35 11.47 -0.33 -2.47
N VAL A 36 10.59 -1.01 -3.20
CA VAL A 36 10.98 -2.05 -4.15
C VAL A 36 10.18 -1.98 -5.45
N PRO A 37 10.73 -2.48 -6.57
CA PRO A 37 9.93 -2.74 -7.77
C PRO A 37 8.85 -3.79 -7.52
N LEU A 38 7.72 -3.72 -8.21
CA LEU A 38 6.61 -4.68 -8.05
C LEU A 38 7.04 -6.14 -8.23
N VAL A 39 8.00 -6.40 -9.11
CA VAL A 39 8.54 -7.76 -9.36
C VAL A 39 9.22 -8.38 -8.14
N ARG A 40 9.63 -7.56 -7.15
CA ARG A 40 10.24 -8.00 -5.89
C ARG A 40 9.25 -8.13 -4.74
N LEU A 41 7.98 -7.76 -4.93
CA LEU A 41 6.96 -7.78 -3.87
C LEU A 41 6.92 -9.14 -3.16
N LYS A 42 6.82 -10.23 -3.91
CA LYS A 42 6.68 -11.57 -3.34
C LYS A 42 7.90 -11.99 -2.50
N ASP A 43 9.10 -11.65 -2.94
CA ASP A 43 10.33 -11.97 -2.21
C ASP A 43 10.39 -11.17 -0.90
N GLN A 44 10.08 -9.87 -0.96
CA GLN A 44 10.04 -9.01 0.22
C GLN A 44 8.98 -9.42 1.23
N LEU A 45 7.78 -9.81 0.79
CA LEU A 45 6.74 -10.32 1.70
C LEU A 45 7.14 -11.61 2.42
N ARG A 46 8.05 -12.41 1.85
CA ARG A 46 8.55 -13.64 2.47
C ARG A 46 9.70 -13.39 3.44
N GLU A 47 10.58 -12.45 3.11
CA GLU A 47 11.80 -12.14 3.88
C GLU A 47 11.52 -11.16 5.02
N GLY A 48 10.62 -10.21 4.78
CA GLY A 48 10.32 -9.10 5.67
C GLY A 48 9.09 -9.34 6.54
N LYS A 49 8.97 -8.51 7.56
CA LYS A 49 7.73 -8.33 8.32
C LYS A 49 7.33 -6.87 8.14
N PHE A 50 6.27 -6.65 7.39
CA PHE A 50 5.70 -5.33 7.13
C PHE A 50 4.34 -5.25 7.78
N ASP A 51 4.02 -4.07 8.27
CA ASP A 51 2.74 -3.78 8.91
C ASP A 51 1.77 -3.20 7.87
N LEU A 52 2.31 -2.46 6.89
CA LEU A 52 1.57 -1.88 5.78
C LEU A 52 2.32 -2.08 4.45
N VAL A 53 1.57 -2.37 3.38
CA VAL A 53 2.08 -2.41 2.01
C VAL A 53 1.29 -1.45 1.14
N LEU A 54 1.99 -0.53 0.47
CA LEU A 54 1.45 0.29 -0.61
C LEU A 54 1.92 -0.28 -1.94
N LEU A 55 1.01 -0.49 -2.89
CA LEU A 55 1.39 -1.07 -4.17
C LEU A 55 0.64 -0.49 -5.35
N ASP A 56 1.36 -0.36 -6.46
CA ASP A 56 0.80 0.13 -7.72
C ASP A 56 -0.35 -0.77 -8.21
N LYS A 57 -1.50 -0.14 -8.49
CA LYS A 57 -2.71 -0.82 -8.95
C LYS A 57 -2.49 -1.34 -10.36
N ALA A 58 -2.72 -2.63 -10.55
CA ALA A 58 -2.65 -3.21 -11.88
C ALA A 58 -3.90 -2.86 -12.70
N PRO A 59 -3.82 -2.85 -14.04
CA PRO A 59 -4.98 -2.68 -14.93
C PRO A 59 -6.02 -3.80 -14.82
N THR A 60 -5.69 -4.94 -14.20
CA THR A 60 -6.58 -6.10 -14.11
C THR A 60 -6.93 -6.41 -12.66
N GLU A 61 -8.23 -6.59 -12.39
CA GLU A 61 -8.73 -6.91 -11.06
C GLU A 61 -8.21 -8.26 -10.55
N ALA A 62 -8.04 -9.24 -11.43
CA ALA A 62 -7.52 -10.56 -11.07
C ALA A 62 -6.11 -10.46 -10.45
N LEU A 63 -5.23 -9.63 -11.02
CA LEU A 63 -3.90 -9.41 -10.49
C LEU A 63 -3.93 -8.62 -9.17
N ASN A 64 -4.83 -7.63 -9.05
CA ASN A 64 -5.01 -6.90 -7.80
C ASN A 64 -5.50 -7.81 -6.67
N ARG A 65 -6.46 -8.71 -6.92
CA ARG A 65 -6.92 -9.69 -5.93
C ARG A 65 -5.83 -10.67 -5.51
N ASP A 66 -5.01 -11.12 -6.46
CA ASP A 66 -3.88 -12.01 -6.15
C ASP A 66 -2.83 -11.30 -5.26
N ARG A 67 -2.47 -10.06 -5.61
CA ARG A 67 -1.57 -9.23 -4.78
C ARG A 67 -2.14 -8.95 -3.41
N ALA A 68 -3.43 -8.61 -3.33
CA ALA A 68 -4.09 -8.37 -2.06
C ALA A 68 -4.06 -9.61 -1.16
N ARG A 69 -4.35 -10.78 -1.73
CA ARG A 69 -4.24 -12.06 -1.02
C ARG A 69 -2.82 -12.30 -0.50
N GLN A 70 -1.78 -12.06 -1.31
CA GLN A 70 -0.39 -12.24 -0.87
C GLN A 70 -0.04 -11.33 0.32
N VAL A 71 -0.44 -10.05 0.27
CA VAL A 71 -0.21 -9.08 1.35
C VAL A 71 -0.99 -9.43 2.61
N THR A 72 -2.26 -9.78 2.50
CA THR A 72 -3.07 -10.16 3.67
C THR A 72 -2.56 -11.46 4.29
N GLN A 73 -2.09 -12.42 3.49
CA GLN A 73 -1.47 -13.66 3.99
C GLN A 73 -0.15 -13.44 4.73
N SER A 74 0.58 -12.35 4.43
CA SER A 74 1.76 -11.97 5.21
C SER A 74 1.41 -11.26 6.52
N GLY A 75 0.13 -10.98 6.78
CA GLY A 75 -0.36 -10.25 7.95
C GLY A 75 -0.27 -8.73 7.85
N ALA A 76 0.04 -8.20 6.67
CA ALA A 76 0.15 -6.76 6.45
C ALA A 76 -1.18 -6.16 5.97
N ALA A 77 -1.41 -4.89 6.28
CA ALA A 77 -2.48 -4.11 5.67
C ALA A 77 -2.10 -3.69 4.23
N LEU A 78 -3.11 -3.40 3.41
CA LEU A 78 -2.94 -3.09 1.99
C LEU A 78 -3.56 -1.74 1.63
N ILE A 79 -2.82 -0.95 0.85
CA ILE A 79 -3.32 0.22 0.12
C ILE A 79 -2.84 0.15 -1.34
N PHE A 80 -3.74 0.34 -2.30
CA PHE A 80 -3.36 0.49 -3.71
C PHE A 80 -3.03 1.94 -4.06
N LEU A 81 -2.02 2.15 -4.89
CA LEU A 81 -1.76 3.42 -5.57
C LEU A 81 -2.39 3.35 -6.96
N SER A 82 -3.48 4.08 -7.17
CA SER A 82 -4.29 4.02 -8.39
C SER A 82 -4.06 5.22 -9.29
N SER A 83 -4.05 5.02 -10.60
CA SER A 83 -4.03 6.14 -11.56
C SER A 83 -5.43 6.71 -11.73
N TYR A 84 -5.53 7.99 -12.11
CA TYR A 84 -6.82 8.67 -12.34
C TYR A 84 -7.74 7.91 -13.32
N ASP A 85 -7.15 7.24 -14.31
CA ASP A 85 -7.87 6.48 -15.34
C ASP A 85 -8.35 5.09 -14.88
N ASP A 86 -7.94 4.62 -13.69
CA ASP A 86 -8.34 3.31 -13.15
C ASP A 86 -9.75 3.31 -12.53
N ALA A 87 -10.42 4.47 -12.51
CA ALA A 87 -11.73 4.64 -11.88
C ALA A 87 -12.89 3.91 -12.59
N LEU A 88 -12.67 3.28 -13.75
CA LEU A 88 -13.77 3.07 -14.71
C LEU A 88 -14.39 1.68 -14.83
N VAL A 89 -13.93 0.63 -14.15
CA VAL A 89 -14.70 -0.64 -14.15
C VAL A 89 -14.53 -1.43 -12.85
N GLU A 90 -15.06 -0.92 -11.74
CA GLU A 90 -15.39 -1.79 -10.61
C GLU A 90 -16.67 -2.55 -10.95
N ALA A 91 -16.54 -3.84 -11.30
CA ALA A 91 -17.69 -4.67 -11.57
C ALA A 91 -18.57 -4.77 -10.31
N PRO A 92 -19.91 -4.78 -10.44
CA PRO A 92 -20.79 -4.95 -9.28
C PRO A 92 -20.41 -6.20 -8.49
N GLY A 93 -19.99 -6.03 -7.24
CA GLY A 93 -19.52 -7.11 -6.36
C GLY A 93 -18.00 -7.28 -6.26
N SER A 94 -17.19 -6.42 -6.87
CA SER A 94 -15.74 -6.38 -6.63
C SER A 94 -15.45 -5.97 -5.18
N GLU A 95 -14.46 -6.62 -4.58
CA GLU A 95 -13.96 -6.25 -3.25
C GLU A 95 -13.25 -4.89 -3.37
N ALA A 96 -13.81 -3.85 -2.75
CA ALA A 96 -13.22 -2.53 -2.72
C ALA A 96 -11.99 -2.55 -1.80
N PHE A 97 -10.80 -2.65 -2.39
CA PHE A 97 -9.55 -2.49 -1.65
C PHE A 97 -9.29 -1.00 -1.38
N PRO A 98 -8.75 -0.63 -0.21
CA PRO A 98 -8.33 0.74 0.04
C PRO A 98 -7.35 1.22 -1.04
N SER A 99 -7.58 2.41 -1.56
CA SER A 99 -6.72 3.00 -2.59
C SER A 99 -6.51 4.50 -2.39
N VAL A 100 -5.37 4.98 -2.83
CA VAL A 100 -5.02 6.40 -2.94
C VAL A 100 -4.83 6.71 -4.42
N THR A 101 -5.38 7.82 -4.87
CA THR A 101 -5.24 8.27 -6.27
C THR A 101 -3.92 9.00 -6.49
N LYS A 102 -3.31 8.79 -7.66
CA LYS A 102 -2.19 9.57 -8.16
C LYS A 102 -2.76 10.82 -8.87
N PRO A 103 -2.21 12.03 -8.65
CA PRO A 103 -1.03 12.38 -7.86
C PRO A 103 -1.26 12.27 -6.34
N ILE A 104 -0.21 11.89 -5.60
CA ILE A 104 -0.34 11.53 -4.18
C ILE A 104 -0.59 12.79 -3.34
N GLN A 105 -1.77 12.86 -2.72
CA GLN A 105 -2.08 13.91 -1.76
C GLN A 105 -1.82 13.44 -0.33
N ALA A 106 -1.08 14.22 0.45
CA ALA A 106 -0.70 13.84 1.80
C ALA A 106 -1.91 13.54 2.71
N GLU A 107 -2.96 14.37 2.66
CA GLU A 107 -4.17 14.15 3.46
C GLU A 107 -4.95 12.89 3.07
N GLU A 108 -4.97 12.53 1.79
CA GLU A 108 -5.60 11.31 1.29
C GLU A 108 -4.81 10.08 1.73
N LEU A 109 -3.49 10.10 1.53
CA LEU A 109 -2.59 9.04 1.95
C LEU A 109 -2.69 8.79 3.46
N MET A 110 -2.63 9.85 4.26
CA MET A 110 -2.72 9.74 5.71
C MET A 110 -4.05 9.18 6.19
N ARG A 111 -5.17 9.61 5.60
CA ARG A 111 -6.48 9.02 5.92
C ARG A 111 -6.53 7.53 5.60
N ALA A 112 -6.00 7.12 4.45
CA ALA A 112 -5.95 5.72 4.06
C ALA A 112 -5.06 4.88 5.00
N VAL A 113 -3.89 5.38 5.37
CA VAL A 113 -2.96 4.71 6.30
C VAL A 113 -3.56 4.53 7.68
N LEU A 114 -4.17 5.58 8.24
CA LEU A 114 -4.82 5.52 9.55
C LEU A 114 -5.99 4.52 9.55
N ALA A 115 -6.80 4.52 8.50
CA ALA A 115 -7.90 3.57 8.36
C ALA A 115 -7.41 2.12 8.23
N ALA A 116 -6.33 1.89 7.47
CA ALA A 116 -5.76 0.56 7.25
C ALA A 116 -5.14 -0.02 8.54
N THR A 117 -4.38 0.80 9.27
CA THR A 117 -3.66 0.39 10.48
C THR A 117 -4.56 0.26 11.71
N ALA A 118 -5.64 1.04 11.81
CA ALA A 118 -6.62 0.90 12.90
C ALA A 118 -7.26 -0.52 12.94
N ARG A 119 -7.42 -1.15 11.78
CA ARG A 119 -8.00 -2.50 11.65
C ARG A 119 -7.07 -3.63 12.13
N MET A 120 -5.79 -3.34 12.36
CA MET A 120 -4.81 -4.32 12.86
C MET A 120 -4.85 -4.47 14.39
N SER A 121 -5.53 -3.56 15.10
CA SER A 121 -5.59 -3.52 16.57
C SER A 121 -6.79 -4.25 17.17
N THR A 122 -7.55 -5.01 16.38
CA THR A 122 -8.76 -5.76 16.80
C THR A 122 -8.55 -7.25 16.59
#